data_AF-A0A150LKY6-F1
#
_entry.id   AF-A0A150LKY6-F1
#
_cell.length_a   1.000
_cell.length_b   1.000
_cell.length_c   1.000
_cell.angle_alpha   90.00
_cell.angle_beta   90.00
_cell.angle_gamma   90.00
#
_symmetry.space_group_name_H-M   'P 1'
#
loop_
_entity.id
_entity.type
_entity.pdbx_description
1 polymer ?
#
loop_
_entity_poly.entity_id
_entity_poly.type
_entity_poly.pdbx_seq_one_letter_code
_entity_poly.pdbx_strand_id
1 'polypeptide(L)' 'MGKSLRKIKREREKITSPFHLEVMKTWNRGFEAGAKRQNELDTQLMLEWLGMLEEIPGIGPKMAWRIREHYLEFMRKRR' A
#
# COMPACT_ATOMS: atom_id res chain seq x y z
N MET A 1 -44.80 -18.63 7.63
CA MET A 1 -43.32 -18.56 7.52
C MET A 1 -42.75 -17.34 6.77
N GLY A 2 -43.47 -16.67 5.87
CA GLY A 2 -42.92 -15.57 5.03
C GLY A 2 -42.64 -14.20 5.69
N LYS A 3 -43.10 -13.94 6.92
CA LYS A 3 -42.78 -12.70 7.66
C LYS A 3 -41.41 -12.75 8.35
N SER A 4 -40.99 -13.93 8.82
CA SER A 4 -39.68 -14.14 9.43
C SER A 4 -38.55 -14.01 8.39
N LEU A 5 -38.72 -14.66 7.23
CA LEU A 5 -37.77 -14.57 6.11
C LEU A 5 -37.59 -13.14 5.58
N ARG A 6 -38.65 -12.31 5.60
CA ARG A 6 -38.58 -10.89 5.23
C ARG A 6 -37.80 -10.03 6.23
N LYS A 7 -37.88 -10.33 7.54
CA LYS A 7 -37.05 -9.67 8.56
C LYS A 7 -35.57 -10.03 8.39
N ILE A 8 -35.28 -11.31 8.22
CA ILE A 8 -33.91 -11.81 8.00
C ILE A 8 -33.30 -11.19 6.74
N LYS A 9 -34.06 -11.10 5.64
CA LYS A 9 -33.59 -10.47 4.40
C LYS A 9 -33.30 -8.97 4.59
N ARG A 10 -34.17 -8.23 5.28
CA ARG A 10 -33.96 -6.80 5.59
C ARG A 10 -32.77 -6.55 6.50
N GLU A 11 -32.53 -7.42 7.49
CA GLU A 11 -31.34 -7.33 8.35
C GLU A 11 -30.06 -7.62 7.56
N ARG A 12 -30.06 -8.64 6.70
CA ARG A 12 -28.96 -8.87 5.75
C ARG A 12 -28.71 -7.66 4.83
N GLU A 13 -29.77 -7.09 4.23
CA GLU A 13 -29.67 -5.92 3.35
C GLU A 13 -29.08 -4.69 4.07
N LYS A 14 -29.38 -4.50 5.37
CA LYS A 14 -28.78 -3.44 6.19
C LYS A 14 -27.28 -3.64 6.41
N ILE A 15 -26.84 -4.89 6.58
CA ILE A 15 -25.43 -5.24 6.83
C ILE A 15 -24.62 -5.21 5.52
N THR A 16 -25.22 -5.57 4.39
CA THR A 16 -24.57 -5.51 3.07
C THR A 16 -24.51 -4.11 2.47
N SER A 17 -25.08 -3.10 3.14
CA SER A 17 -24.96 -1.71 2.72
C SER A 17 -23.48 -1.28 2.80
N PRO A 18 -22.92 -0.64 1.77
CA PRO A 18 -21.54 -0.11 1.79
C PRO A 18 -21.28 0.90 2.92
N PHE A 19 -22.35 1.45 3.51
CA PHE A 19 -22.31 2.41 4.62
C PHE A 19 -22.44 1.75 6.01
N HIS A 20 -22.44 0.42 6.09
CA HIS A 20 -22.45 -0.27 7.38
C HIS A 20 -21.05 -0.22 8.00
N LEU A 21 -20.97 0.22 9.26
CA LEU A 21 -19.69 0.49 9.94
C LEU A 21 -18.75 -0.71 9.96
N GLU A 22 -19.27 -1.93 10.08
CA GLU A 22 -18.43 -3.15 10.05
C GLU A 22 -17.87 -3.43 8.65
N VAL A 23 -18.68 -3.28 7.61
CA VAL A 23 -18.24 -3.43 6.22
C VAL A 23 -17.17 -2.38 5.89
N MET A 24 -17.40 -1.11 6.24
CA MET A 24 -16.41 -0.05 6.07
C MET A 24 -15.11 -0.33 6.83
N LYS A 25 -15.18 -0.82 8.07
CA LYS A 25 -13.98 -1.18 8.85
C LYS A 25 -13.19 -2.31 8.18
N THR A 26 -13.86 -3.34 7.69
CA THR A 26 -13.18 -4.44 6.98
C THR A 26 -12.57 -3.99 5.65
N TRP A 27 -13.28 -3.14 4.91
CA TRP A 27 -12.77 -2.53 3.68
C TRP A 27 -11.54 -1.67 3.94
N ASN A 28 -11.60 -0.76 4.93
CA ASN A 28 -10.50 0.12 5.28
C ASN A 28 -9.26 -0.66 5.73
N ARG A 29 -9.44 -1.75 6.50
CA ARG A 29 -8.33 -2.65 6.86
C ARG A 29 -7.70 -3.31 5.64
N GLY A 30 -8.51 -3.78 4.69
CA GLY A 30 -8.03 -4.36 3.44
C GLY A 30 -7.28 -3.33 2.59
N PHE A 31 -7.82 -2.11 2.51
CA PHE A 31 -7.19 -0.99 1.82
C PHE A 31 -5.85 -0.59 2.44
N GLU A 32 -5.79 -0.42 3.76
CA GLU A 32 -4.55 -0.13 4.50
C GLU A 32 -3.50 -1.22 4.31
N ALA A 33 -3.91 -2.50 4.36
CA ALA A 33 -3.02 -3.63 4.11
C ALA A 33 -2.49 -3.63 2.66
N GLY A 34 -3.35 -3.30 1.69
CA GLY A 34 -2.97 -3.15 0.29
C GLY A 34 -1.98 -2.01 0.08
N ALA A 35 -2.27 -0.83 0.64
CA ALA A 35 -1.39 0.34 0.59
C ALA A 35 -0.03 0.06 1.24
N LYS A 36 -0.01 -0.66 2.37
CA LYS A 36 1.23 -1.09 3.02
C LYS A 36 2.05 -2.01 2.12
N ARG A 37 1.42 -3.04 1.54
CA ARG A 37 2.10 -3.98 0.64
C ARG A 37 2.62 -3.30 -0.62
N GLN A 38 1.87 -2.36 -1.18
CA GLN A 38 2.30 -1.57 -2.33
C GLN A 38 3.52 -0.72 -1.98
N ASN A 39 3.49 0.00 -0.86
CA ASN A 39 4.64 0.77 -0.38
C ASN A 39 5.89 -0.10 -0.16
N GLU A 40 5.72 -1.32 0.35
CA GLU A 40 6.82 -2.28 0.52
C GLU A 40 7.43 -2.68 -0.82
N LEU A 41 6.59 -3.04 -1.80
CA LEU A 41 7.02 -3.41 -3.15
C LEU A 41 7.71 -2.24 -3.88
N ASP A 42 7.12 -1.05 -3.82
CA ASP A 42 7.70 0.16 -4.42
C ASP A 42 9.05 0.50 -3.79
N THR A 43 9.18 0.32 -2.47
CA THR A 43 10.46 0.51 -1.77
C THR A 43 11.50 -0.50 -2.23
N GLN A 44 11.14 -1.78 -2.36
CA GLN A 44 12.05 -2.83 -2.84
C GLN A 44 12.56 -2.53 -4.24
N LEU A 45 11.65 -2.20 -5.16
CA LEU A 45 12.00 -1.86 -6.54
C LEU A 45 12.94 -0.64 -6.61
N MET A 46 12.67 0.39 -5.81
CA MET A 46 13.56 1.56 -5.73
C MET A 46 14.96 1.22 -5.23
N LEU A 47 15.07 0.33 -4.24
CA LEU A 47 16.39 -0.11 -3.72
C LEU A 47 17.16 -0.96 -4.74
N GLU A 48 16.47 -1.82 -5.48
CA GLU A 48 17.08 -2.58 -6.59
C GLU A 48 17.61 -1.64 -7.67
N TRP A 49 16.81 -0.63 -8.06
CA TRP A 49 17.23 0.37 -9.04
C TRP A 49 18.45 1.17 -8.59
N LEU A 50 18.51 1.53 -7.31
CA LEU A 50 19.68 2.17 -6.70
C LEU A 50 20.91 1.25 -6.68
N GLY A 51 20.72 -0.07 -6.57
CA GLY A 51 21.78 -1.07 -6.69
C GLY A 51 22.44 -1.04 -8.07
N MET A 52 21.63 -0.95 -9.12
CA MET A 52 22.06 -1.00 -10.53
C MET A 52 22.64 0.32 -11.08
N LEU A 53 22.79 1.36 -10.26
CA LEU A 53 23.28 2.68 -10.73
C LEU A 53 24.63 2.63 -11.44
N GLU A 54 25.50 1.69 -11.08
CA GLU A 54 26.83 1.53 -11.67
C GLU A 54 26.80 0.90 -13.07
N GLU A 55 25.65 0.34 -13.48
CA GLU A 55 25.42 -0.16 -14.84
C GLU A 55 25.15 0.97 -15.84
N ILE A 56 24.78 2.16 -15.34
CA ILE A 56 24.51 3.33 -16.18
C ILE A 56 25.85 3.87 -16.72
N PRO A 57 26.06 3.93 -18.05
CA PRO A 57 27.28 4.47 -18.61
C PRO A 57 27.55 5.90 -18.12
N GLY A 58 28.75 6.12 -17.57
CA GLY A 58 29.15 7.41 -16.99
C GLY A 58 28.89 7.55 -15.49
N ILE A 59 28.23 6.57 -14.84
CA ILE A 59 28.10 6.53 -13.37
C ILE A 59 29.09 5.52 -12.79
N GLY A 60 30.18 6.03 -12.21
CA GLY A 60 31.12 5.20 -11.46
C GLY A 60 30.68 4.96 -10.00
N PRO A 61 31.38 4.08 -9.27
CA PRO A 61 31.01 3.69 -7.89
C PRO A 61 30.88 4.87 -6.93
N LYS A 62 31.77 5.86 -7.04
CA LYS A 62 31.74 7.08 -6.22
C LYS A 62 30.48 7.91 -6.48
N MET A 63 30.03 8.01 -7.73
CA MET A 63 28.83 8.76 -8.08
C MET A 63 27.58 8.01 -7.66
N ALA A 64 27.54 6.70 -7.90
CA ALA A 64 26.45 5.83 -7.45
C ALA A 64 26.25 5.92 -5.92
N TRP A 65 27.34 5.87 -5.14
CA TRP A 65 27.28 6.01 -3.69
C TRP A 65 26.66 7.35 -3.25
N ARG A 66 27.06 8.47 -3.87
CA ARG A 66 26.49 9.80 -3.55
C ARG A 66 25.01 9.89 -3.85
N ILE A 67 24.56 9.28 -4.95
CA ILE A 67 23.14 9.24 -5.32
C ILE A 67 22.35 8.42 -4.29
N ARG A 68 22.87 7.25 -3.89
CA ARG A 68 22.26 6.39 -2.86
C ARG A 68 22.12 7.14 -1.54
N GLU A 69 23.18 7.81 -1.07
CA GLU A 69 23.14 8.60 0.16
C GLU A 69 22.11 9.73 0.08
N HIS A 70 22.12 10.50 -1.02
CA HIS A 70 21.20 11.61 -1.20
C HIS A 70 19.74 11.15 -1.17
N TYR A 71 19.43 10.03 -1.82
CA TYR A 71 18.10 9.43 -1.80
C TYR A 71 17.69 9.01 -0.39
N LEU A 72 18.56 8.30 0.34
CA LEU A 72 18.26 7.85 1.70
C LEU A 72 18.03 9.04 2.66
N GLU A 73 18.83 10.10 2.54
CA GLU A 73 18.66 11.32 3.33
C GLU A 73 17.35 12.03 2.99
N PHE A 74 16.98 12.11 1.71
CA PHE A 74 15.71 12.67 1.27
C PHE A 74 14.52 11.90 1.87
N MET A 75 14.55 10.57 1.81
CA MET A 75 13.49 9.73 2.36
C MET A 75 13.39 9.86 3.89
N ARG A 76 14.52 10.02 4.59
CA ARG A 76 14.54 10.25 6.05
C ARG A 76 13.90 11.56 6.47
N LYS A 77 13.96 12.60 5.63
CA LYS A 77 13.33 13.91 5.90
C LYS A 77 11.82 13.94 5.61
N ARG A 78 11.32 12.95 4.85
CA ARG A 78 9.92 12.89 4.36
C ARG A 78 9.03 11.91 5.14
N ARG A 79 9.63 10.97 5.87
CA ARG A 79 8.95 10.06 6.81
C ARG A 79 8.92 10.66 8.20
#